data_AF-A0A7C5GND3-F1
#
_entry.id   AF-A0A7C5GND3-F1
#
_cell.length_a   1.000
_cell.length_b   1.000
_cell.length_c   1.000
_cell.angle_alpha   90.00
_cell.angle_beta   90.00
_cell.angle_gamma   90.00
#
_symmetry.space_group_name_H-M   'P 1'
#
loop_
_entity.id
_entity.type
_entity.pdbx_description
1 polymer ?
#
loop_
_entity_poly.entity_id
_entity_poly.type
_entity_poly.pdbx_seq_one_letter_code
_entity_poly.pdbx_strand_id
1 'polypeptide(L)'
;MIAKLKDFLGVDIKIDKYKKRDDAKFGKISNFKTPDEWVRSTCGYCGVGCGLYIGVKDGRPVYTKGDPAHPVSLGTLCPKGLTEHEMVDSNGRVTTPMIRKDGELKPVEWDEAFKFTSDKFKEIQSKYGKKAVACLSTGQFLTEDFYTLGKFVQLGLETNNYDGNTTLCMASAVMGYKQTFGSDGPPASYEDFSHADVIMLIGANIADNHPILKLHIAKNKKITGKKPTIIVVDPRHSKTANMADIFVPIAPRSDLALLNGLCYIIFEQGWEDEKFIKERTSGYREFKSHIMKNYPPQEVANITGIDVKELYNLAKVYATADKAMSAWTMGVNQSSIGTDTVSAICNLALITGNLGKEGASPFSITGQCNAMGTREFGFTSSIPGYRNYSSDTDRAIFADIIGVPTELIPSSRGYSYPQIIDAIDAGEIKALWVTATNPLVSFPDQNKLRRALKKLDILVVQDAFMSETAEISDVIFSASTWSEKEGTYTNSERRCNYAKKAVE
;
A
#
# COMPACT_ATOMS: atom_id res chain seq x y z
N MET A 1 26.02 16.81 40.33
CA MET A 1 26.03 18.29 40.45
C MET A 1 26.72 18.95 39.24
N ILE A 2 27.95 18.54 38.91
CA ILE A 2 28.73 19.09 37.79
C ILE A 2 28.05 18.90 36.42
N ALA A 3 27.50 17.71 36.12
CA ALA A 3 26.80 17.48 34.85
C ALA A 3 25.57 18.38 34.65
N LYS A 4 24.75 18.55 35.70
CA LYS A 4 23.58 19.45 35.68
C LYS A 4 23.98 20.92 35.50
N LEU A 5 25.10 21.35 36.11
CA LEU A 5 25.62 22.71 35.94
C LEU A 5 26.15 22.92 34.51
N LYS A 6 26.85 21.94 33.92
CA LYS A 6 27.33 22.00 32.54
C LYS A 6 26.21 22.02 31.51
N ASP A 7 25.15 21.22 31.72
CA ASP A 7 23.96 21.20 30.87
C ASP A 7 23.19 22.53 30.97
N PHE A 8 23.00 23.06 32.20
CA PHE A 8 22.38 24.37 32.43
C PHE A 8 23.17 25.53 31.78
N LEU A 9 24.50 25.49 31.82
CA LEU A 9 25.38 26.50 31.21
C LEU A 9 25.62 26.26 29.70
N GLY A 10 25.06 25.21 29.10
CA GLY A 10 25.26 24.87 27.68
C GLY A 10 26.68 24.43 27.30
N VAL A 11 27.53 24.09 28.28
CA VAL A 11 28.93 23.66 28.07
C VAL A 11 29.10 22.13 28.10
N ASP A 12 28.02 21.38 28.35
CA ASP A 12 28.02 19.93 28.18
C ASP A 12 27.90 19.54 26.71
N ILE A 13 29.05 19.35 26.07
CA ILE A 13 29.14 18.85 24.69
C ILE A 13 28.87 17.34 24.57
N LYS A 14 28.44 16.67 25.65
CA LYS A 14 28.02 15.27 25.72
C LYS A 14 29.05 14.30 25.11
N ILE A 15 30.34 14.52 25.43
CA ILE A 15 31.48 13.74 24.89
C ILE A 15 31.24 12.24 25.02
N ASP A 16 30.80 11.76 26.18
CA ASP A 16 30.60 10.32 26.41
C ASP A 16 29.41 9.75 25.62
N LYS A 17 28.39 10.57 25.35
CA LYS A 17 27.25 10.19 24.51
C LYS A 17 27.69 10.03 23.04
N TYR A 18 28.49 10.96 22.55
CA TYR A 18 28.95 11.00 21.16
C TYR A 18 30.28 10.25 20.91
N LYS A 19 30.93 9.74 21.95
CA LYS A 19 32.12 8.89 21.85
C LYS A 19 31.82 7.71 20.94
N LYS A 20 32.67 7.46 19.94
CA LYS A 20 32.49 6.34 19.01
C LYS A 20 33.10 5.06 19.60
N ARG A 21 32.39 3.94 19.45
CA ARG A 21 32.87 2.58 19.75
C ARG A 21 32.90 1.74 18.48
N ASP A 22 33.75 0.72 18.48
CA ASP A 22 33.78 -0.29 17.43
C ASP A 22 32.57 -1.22 17.54
N ASP A 23 31.94 -1.45 16.41
CA ASP A 23 30.83 -2.36 16.17
C ASP A 23 31.24 -3.31 15.06
N ALA A 24 31.06 -4.62 15.31
CA ALA A 24 31.53 -5.67 14.42
C ALA A 24 30.87 -5.64 13.03
N LYS A 25 29.65 -5.09 12.92
CA LYS A 25 28.87 -5.08 11.68
C LYS A 25 28.98 -3.78 10.91
N PHE A 26 29.16 -2.68 11.63
CA PHE A 26 28.95 -1.34 11.12
C PHE A 26 30.12 -0.37 11.39
N GLY A 27 31.22 -0.86 11.95
CA GLY A 27 32.42 -0.07 12.21
C GLY A 27 32.21 0.87 13.40
N LYS A 28 32.46 2.17 13.24
CA LYS A 28 32.36 3.11 14.36
C LYS A 28 30.93 3.63 14.56
N ILE A 29 30.32 3.37 15.72
CA ILE A 29 28.99 3.90 16.10
C ILE A 29 29.04 4.67 17.43
N SER A 30 28.11 5.61 17.64
CA SER A 30 28.02 6.36 18.91
C SER A 30 27.71 5.42 20.07
N ASN A 31 28.41 5.60 21.19
CA ASN A 31 28.31 4.80 22.42
C ASN A 31 26.88 4.72 22.98
N PHE A 32 26.13 5.82 22.88
CA PHE A 32 24.71 5.84 23.28
C PHE A 32 23.82 4.95 22.40
N LYS A 33 24.22 4.73 21.15
CA LYS A 33 23.50 3.94 20.15
C LYS A 33 24.12 2.56 19.91
N THR A 34 25.12 2.17 20.69
CA THR A 34 25.75 0.84 20.58
C THR A 34 24.77 -0.20 21.11
N PRO A 35 24.19 -1.05 20.24
CA PRO A 35 23.30 -2.10 20.67
C PRO A 35 24.11 -3.31 21.18
N ASP A 36 23.45 -4.15 21.97
CA ASP A 36 23.97 -5.44 22.39
C ASP A 36 23.86 -6.46 21.24
N GLU A 37 22.83 -6.31 20.40
CA GLU A 37 22.62 -7.13 19.22
C GLU A 37 21.96 -6.39 18.05
N TRP A 38 22.10 -6.96 16.85
CA TRP A 38 21.49 -6.45 15.63
C TRP A 38 20.54 -7.47 15.03
N VAL A 39 19.25 -7.14 15.03
CA VAL A 39 18.20 -7.98 14.46
C VAL A 39 17.86 -7.51 13.06
N ARG A 40 17.99 -8.39 12.06
CA ARG A 40 17.61 -8.09 10.67
C ARG A 40 16.09 -8.07 10.53
N SER A 41 15.51 -7.05 9.93
CA SER A 41 14.06 -6.95 9.66
C SER A 41 13.78 -6.08 8.42
N THR A 42 12.50 -5.78 8.17
CA THR A 42 12.03 -5.03 7.00
C THR A 42 11.15 -3.85 7.43
N CYS A 43 11.42 -2.64 6.96
CA CYS A 43 10.65 -1.43 7.27
C CYS A 43 9.13 -1.60 7.06
N GLY A 44 8.34 -1.24 8.09
CA GLY A 44 6.87 -1.33 8.14
C GLY A 44 6.13 -0.07 7.69
N TYR A 45 6.78 0.89 7.03
CA TYR A 45 6.13 2.13 6.57
C TYR A 45 5.46 2.04 5.20
N CYS A 46 6.23 2.27 4.12
CA CYS A 46 5.70 2.35 2.76
C CYS A 46 5.89 1.02 2.02
N GLY A 47 5.15 0.83 0.93
CA GLY A 47 5.16 -0.38 0.09
C GLY A 47 6.47 -0.68 -0.64
N VAL A 48 7.59 -0.03 -0.31
CA VAL A 48 8.89 -0.33 -0.92
C VAL A 48 9.51 -1.63 -0.38
N GLY A 49 9.42 -1.88 0.94
CA GLY A 49 10.06 -3.04 1.58
C GLY A 49 11.58 -2.87 1.74
N CYS A 50 11.99 -1.86 2.51
CA CYS A 50 13.42 -1.61 2.76
C CYS A 50 13.95 -2.54 3.84
N GLY A 51 15.03 -3.28 3.57
CA GLY A 51 15.72 -4.07 4.59
C GLY A 51 16.55 -3.21 5.54
N LEU A 52 16.52 -3.59 6.81
CA LEU A 52 17.18 -2.88 7.90
C LEU A 52 17.68 -3.83 8.99
N TYR A 53 18.42 -3.26 9.93
CA TYR A 53 18.76 -3.82 11.21
C TYR A 53 18.21 -2.94 12.33
N ILE A 54 17.58 -3.58 13.31
CA ILE A 54 17.15 -3.00 14.57
C ILE A 54 18.26 -3.29 15.59
N GLY A 55 18.84 -2.24 16.15
CA GLY A 55 19.81 -2.35 17.23
C GLY A 55 19.06 -2.42 18.55
N VAL A 56 19.22 -3.53 19.27
CA VAL A 56 18.56 -3.78 20.56
C VAL A 56 19.57 -3.63 21.68
N LYS A 57 19.19 -2.90 22.72
CA LYS A 57 19.99 -2.71 23.94
C LYS A 57 19.11 -2.81 25.17
N ASP A 58 19.51 -3.61 26.15
CA ASP A 58 18.72 -3.83 27.37
C ASP A 58 17.25 -4.19 27.06
N GLY A 59 17.04 -5.02 26.02
CA GLY A 59 15.71 -5.44 25.54
C GLY A 59 14.89 -4.37 24.80
N ARG A 60 15.44 -3.18 24.55
CA ARG A 60 14.75 -2.07 23.87
C ARG A 60 15.38 -1.72 22.53
N PRO A 61 14.60 -1.27 21.53
CA PRO A 61 15.15 -0.89 20.24
C PRO A 61 15.71 0.54 20.31
N VAL A 62 17.02 0.69 20.18
CA VAL A 62 17.71 1.99 20.37
C VAL A 62 18.19 2.63 19.07
N TYR A 63 18.18 1.85 17.97
CA TYR A 63 18.67 2.35 16.70
C TYR A 63 18.17 1.55 15.50
N THR A 64 18.13 2.18 14.33
CA THR A 64 17.85 1.51 13.06
C THR A 64 18.93 1.86 12.04
N LYS A 65 19.39 0.86 11.28
CA LYS A 65 20.36 1.05 10.20
C LYS A 65 19.99 0.20 8.99
N GLY A 66 20.14 0.72 7.78
CA GLY A 66 19.81 -0.05 6.58
C GLY A 66 20.71 -1.27 6.40
N ASP A 67 20.15 -2.35 5.86
CA ASP A 67 20.89 -3.56 5.51
C ASP A 67 21.61 -3.38 4.16
N PRO A 68 22.95 -3.28 4.13
CA PRO A 68 23.70 -3.05 2.88
C PRO A 68 23.51 -4.17 1.85
N ALA A 69 23.18 -5.38 2.30
CA ALA A 69 22.98 -6.53 1.44
C ALA A 69 21.54 -6.65 0.90
N HIS A 70 20.61 -5.82 1.36
CA HIS A 70 19.21 -5.92 0.93
C HIS A 70 19.02 -5.39 -0.50
N PRO A 71 18.42 -6.16 -1.43
CA PRO A 71 18.41 -5.84 -2.87
C PRO A 71 17.64 -4.55 -3.20
N VAL A 72 16.61 -4.25 -2.40
CA VAL A 72 15.76 -3.05 -2.58
C VAL A 72 16.46 -1.78 -2.09
N SER A 73 16.84 -1.72 -0.81
CA SER A 73 17.32 -0.50 -0.17
C SER A 73 18.83 -0.30 -0.29
N LEU A 74 19.62 -1.37 -0.49
CA LEU A 74 21.09 -1.34 -0.52
C LEU A 74 21.69 -0.54 0.66
N GLY A 75 21.18 -0.77 1.87
CA GLY A 75 21.62 -0.06 3.08
C GLY A 75 21.08 1.35 3.26
N THR A 76 20.31 1.88 2.30
CA THR A 76 19.75 3.23 2.37
C THR A 76 18.35 3.22 2.99
N LEU A 77 18.11 4.10 3.96
CA LEU A 77 16.80 4.32 4.55
C LEU A 77 16.40 5.79 4.42
N CYS A 78 15.10 6.06 4.31
CA CYS A 78 14.57 7.41 4.46
C CYS A 78 14.42 7.76 5.95
N PRO A 79 14.10 9.03 6.30
CA PRO A 79 13.93 9.43 7.70
C PRO A 79 12.99 8.52 8.49
N LYS A 80 11.87 8.09 7.89
CA LYS A 80 10.90 7.19 8.53
C LYS A 80 11.52 5.86 8.97
N GLY A 81 12.30 5.22 8.08
CA GLY A 81 12.96 3.96 8.39
C GLY A 81 14.13 4.12 9.36
N LEU A 82 14.80 5.27 9.36
CA LEU A 82 15.89 5.55 10.33
C LEU A 82 15.38 5.73 11.76
N THR A 83 14.14 6.21 11.92
CA THR A 83 13.52 6.50 13.22
C THR A 83 12.42 5.51 13.60
N GLU A 84 12.25 4.42 12.86
CA GLU A 84 11.13 3.49 13.05
C GLU A 84 11.13 2.82 14.44
N HIS A 85 12.31 2.53 14.97
CA HIS A 85 12.48 2.00 16.33
C HIS A 85 11.85 2.88 17.43
N GLU A 86 11.76 4.20 17.23
CA GLU A 86 11.20 5.12 18.22
C GLU A 86 9.68 4.90 18.43
N MET A 87 8.99 4.23 17.50
CA MET A 87 7.57 3.92 17.60
C MET A 87 7.27 3.00 18.80
N VAL A 88 8.16 2.04 19.09
CA VAL A 88 7.92 0.99 20.09
C VAL A 88 7.72 1.57 21.48
N ASP A 89 8.58 2.52 21.84
CA ASP A 89 8.57 3.23 23.13
C ASP A 89 7.85 4.59 23.07
N SER A 90 7.03 4.83 22.05
CA SER A 90 6.39 6.14 21.87
C SER A 90 5.24 6.37 22.85
N ASN A 91 4.98 7.63 23.16
CA ASN A 91 3.89 8.02 24.04
C ASN A 91 2.52 7.65 23.41
N GLY A 92 1.57 7.24 24.24
CA GLY A 92 0.21 6.89 23.78
C GLY A 92 0.03 5.43 23.37
N ARG A 93 1.01 4.55 23.62
CA ARG A 93 0.87 3.10 23.49
C ARG A 93 -0.27 2.60 24.38
N VAL A 94 -1.12 1.73 23.82
CA VAL A 94 -2.10 0.97 24.59
C VAL A 94 -1.49 -0.38 24.91
N THR A 95 -1.29 -0.68 26.19
CA THR A 95 -0.57 -1.88 26.65
C THR A 95 -1.48 -2.95 27.25
N THR A 96 -2.68 -2.58 27.68
CA THR A 96 -3.69 -3.49 28.23
C THR A 96 -5.02 -3.31 27.51
N PRO A 97 -5.87 -4.35 27.44
CA PRO A 97 -7.20 -4.20 26.89
C PRO A 97 -8.06 -3.29 27.79
N MET A 98 -9.00 -2.58 27.18
CA MET A 98 -9.88 -1.63 27.88
C MET A 98 -11.32 -1.83 27.45
N ILE A 99 -12.26 -1.63 28.37
CA ILE A 99 -13.71 -1.62 28.09
C ILE A 99 -14.28 -0.30 28.60
N ARG A 100 -15.19 0.30 27.83
CA ARG A 100 -15.92 1.50 28.24
C ARG A 100 -16.95 1.15 29.31
N LYS A 101 -16.77 1.72 30.50
CA LYS A 101 -17.67 1.59 31.65
C LYS A 101 -17.96 2.99 32.18
N ASP A 102 -19.24 3.32 32.33
CA ASP A 102 -19.68 4.65 32.81
C ASP A 102 -19.19 5.82 31.94
N GLY A 103 -19.06 5.59 30.62
CA GLY A 103 -18.58 6.58 29.67
C GLY A 103 -17.06 6.67 29.51
N GLU A 104 -16.27 5.98 30.34
CA GLU A 104 -14.80 6.01 30.32
C GLU A 104 -14.20 4.64 29.97
N LEU A 105 -13.11 4.64 29.20
CA LEU A 105 -12.34 3.42 28.92
C LEU A 105 -11.53 3.04 30.17
N LYS A 106 -11.82 1.86 30.73
CA LYS A 106 -11.13 1.33 31.91
C LYS A 106 -10.33 0.08 31.53
N PRO A 107 -9.06 -0.05 31.96
CA PRO A 107 -8.30 -1.29 31.80
C PRO A 107 -9.03 -2.48 32.40
N VAL A 108 -8.95 -3.63 31.72
CA VAL A 108 -9.52 -4.91 32.17
C VAL A 108 -8.52 -6.05 31.90
N GLU A 109 -8.82 -7.23 32.43
CA GLU A 109 -8.09 -8.44 32.08
C GLU A 109 -8.47 -8.95 30.69
N TRP A 110 -7.55 -9.67 30.03
CA TRP A 110 -7.76 -10.20 28.68
C TRP A 110 -9.00 -11.10 28.56
N ASP A 111 -9.20 -12.01 29.50
CA ASP A 111 -10.35 -12.92 29.50
C ASP A 111 -11.67 -12.17 29.60
N GLU A 112 -11.72 -11.06 30.37
CA GLU A 112 -12.90 -10.21 30.46
C GLU A 112 -13.20 -9.53 29.11
N ALA A 113 -12.18 -8.93 28.47
CA ALA A 113 -12.32 -8.27 27.18
C ALA A 113 -12.75 -9.23 26.05
N PHE A 114 -12.14 -10.42 25.99
CA PHE A 114 -12.52 -11.45 25.03
C PHE A 114 -13.94 -11.95 25.26
N LYS A 115 -14.30 -12.26 26.52
CA LYS A 115 -15.64 -12.74 26.83
C LYS A 115 -16.70 -11.69 26.51
N PHE A 116 -16.49 -10.45 26.95
CA PHE A 116 -17.42 -9.35 26.68
C PHE A 116 -17.66 -9.16 25.18
N THR A 117 -16.59 -9.11 24.39
CA THR A 117 -16.67 -8.92 22.94
C THR A 117 -17.34 -10.12 22.26
N SER A 118 -16.94 -11.34 22.60
CA SER A 118 -17.50 -12.57 22.04
C SER A 118 -19.00 -12.69 22.32
N ASP A 119 -19.42 -12.42 23.56
CA ASP A 119 -20.83 -12.48 23.96
C ASP A 119 -21.65 -11.42 23.21
N LYS A 120 -21.13 -10.20 23.07
CA LYS A 120 -21.81 -9.12 22.33
C LYS A 120 -21.96 -9.42 20.85
N PHE A 121 -20.92 -9.96 20.21
CA PHE A 121 -21.00 -10.36 18.81
C PHE A 121 -22.02 -11.50 18.61
N LYS A 122 -22.02 -12.51 19.49
CA LYS A 122 -23.01 -13.60 19.44
C LYS A 122 -24.44 -13.09 19.66
N GLU A 123 -24.64 -12.18 20.59
CA GLU A 123 -25.94 -11.54 20.85
C GLU A 123 -26.45 -10.83 19.58
N ILE A 124 -25.61 -9.99 18.96
CA ILE A 124 -25.93 -9.26 17.74
C ILE A 124 -26.23 -10.21 16.58
N GLN A 125 -25.39 -11.23 16.38
CA GLN A 125 -25.59 -12.21 15.31
C GLN A 125 -26.85 -13.06 15.51
N SER A 126 -27.21 -13.40 16.74
CA SER A 126 -28.44 -14.12 17.08
C SER A 126 -29.67 -13.26 16.76
N LYS A 127 -29.61 -11.96 17.07
CA LYS A 127 -30.76 -11.04 16.90
C LYS A 127 -30.93 -10.50 15.48
N TYR A 128 -29.83 -10.21 14.78
CA TYR A 128 -29.85 -9.49 13.49
C TYR A 128 -29.19 -10.27 12.34
N GLY A 129 -28.67 -11.48 12.60
CA GLY A 129 -27.99 -12.32 11.62
C GLY A 129 -26.47 -12.07 11.54
N LYS A 130 -25.75 -13.03 10.95
CA LYS A 130 -24.28 -13.04 10.89
C LYS A 130 -23.67 -11.79 10.25
N LYS A 131 -24.33 -11.25 9.22
CA LYS A 131 -23.91 -10.05 8.47
C LYS A 131 -24.03 -8.74 9.25
N ALA A 132 -24.66 -8.74 10.43
CA ALA A 132 -24.73 -7.56 11.29
C ALA A 132 -23.38 -7.22 11.98
N VAL A 133 -22.35 -8.04 11.79
CA VAL A 133 -20.98 -7.81 12.25
C VAL A 133 -20.08 -7.55 11.04
N ALA A 134 -19.21 -6.55 11.14
CA ALA A 134 -18.22 -6.23 10.13
C ALA A 134 -16.84 -5.96 10.70
N CYS A 135 -15.82 -6.10 9.85
CA CYS A 135 -14.43 -5.84 10.19
C CYS A 135 -13.79 -4.87 9.19
N LEU A 136 -12.99 -3.92 9.68
CA LEU A 136 -12.19 -3.00 8.89
C LEU A 136 -10.70 -3.13 9.26
N SER A 137 -9.87 -3.54 8.31
CA SER A 137 -8.42 -3.72 8.52
C SER A 137 -7.57 -2.70 7.76
N THR A 138 -6.29 -3.04 7.59
CA THR A 138 -5.20 -2.12 7.23
C THR A 138 -4.31 -2.70 6.13
N GLY A 139 -3.39 -1.92 5.56
CA GLY A 139 -2.25 -2.42 4.78
C GLY A 139 -0.94 -2.59 5.59
N GLN A 140 -0.97 -2.43 6.92
CA GLN A 140 0.23 -2.50 7.79
C GLN A 140 0.51 -3.87 8.43
N PHE A 141 -0.43 -4.80 8.35
CA PHE A 141 -0.26 -6.10 8.98
C PHE A 141 0.78 -6.95 8.28
N LEU A 142 1.32 -7.92 9.02
CA LEU A 142 2.09 -8.99 8.41
C LEU A 142 1.12 -9.91 7.65
N THR A 143 1.64 -10.64 6.67
CA THR A 143 0.83 -11.51 5.81
C THR A 143 0.09 -12.59 6.62
N GLU A 144 0.71 -13.09 7.67
CA GLU A 144 0.17 -14.10 8.56
C GLU A 144 -1.00 -13.55 9.40
N ASP A 145 -0.92 -12.27 9.82
CA ASP A 145 -2.03 -11.58 10.49
C ASP A 145 -3.22 -11.43 9.53
N PHE A 146 -2.97 -11.07 8.26
CA PHE A 146 -4.01 -10.95 7.25
C PHE A 146 -4.75 -12.27 7.03
N TYR A 147 -3.99 -13.35 6.86
CA TYR A 147 -4.55 -14.67 6.67
C TYR A 147 -5.37 -15.12 7.88
N THR A 148 -4.85 -14.90 9.09
CA THR A 148 -5.51 -15.27 10.34
C THR A 148 -6.80 -14.49 10.54
N LEU A 149 -6.75 -13.16 10.41
CA LEU A 149 -7.92 -12.30 10.53
C LEU A 149 -8.97 -12.63 9.46
N GLY A 150 -8.56 -12.75 8.19
CA GLY A 150 -9.46 -13.05 7.10
C GLY A 150 -10.15 -14.41 7.26
N LYS A 151 -9.40 -15.45 7.64
CA LYS A 151 -9.96 -16.77 7.93
C LYS A 151 -10.93 -16.71 9.11
N PHE A 152 -10.59 -16.00 10.19
CA PHE A 152 -11.46 -15.87 11.35
C PHE A 152 -12.75 -15.10 11.04
N VAL A 153 -12.68 -13.98 10.30
CA VAL A 153 -13.89 -13.21 9.97
C VAL A 153 -14.80 -13.99 9.02
N GLN A 154 -14.24 -14.58 7.96
CA GLN A 154 -15.03 -15.29 6.94
C GLN A 154 -15.61 -16.61 7.47
N LEU A 155 -14.85 -17.39 8.23
CA LEU A 155 -15.25 -18.75 8.64
C LEU A 155 -15.62 -18.86 10.12
N GLY A 156 -15.04 -18.03 10.99
CA GLY A 156 -15.31 -18.03 12.43
C GLY A 156 -16.49 -17.13 12.80
N LEU A 157 -16.49 -15.89 12.32
CA LEU A 157 -17.64 -14.98 12.45
C LEU A 157 -18.71 -15.25 11.40
N GLU A 158 -18.40 -16.02 10.36
CA GLU A 158 -19.32 -16.36 9.25
C GLU A 158 -19.93 -15.13 8.58
N THR A 159 -19.14 -14.07 8.44
CA THR A 159 -19.54 -12.83 7.76
C THR A 159 -18.50 -12.47 6.71
N ASN A 160 -18.99 -12.08 5.54
CA ASN A 160 -18.13 -11.57 4.47
C ASN A 160 -18.03 -10.04 4.47
N ASN A 161 -18.61 -9.34 5.46
CA ASN A 161 -18.46 -7.91 5.66
C ASN A 161 -17.08 -7.58 6.25
N TYR A 162 -16.06 -7.78 5.43
CA TYR A 162 -14.67 -7.55 5.77
C TYR A 162 -13.95 -6.84 4.63
N ASP A 163 -13.35 -5.68 4.94
CA ASP A 163 -12.50 -4.96 4.00
C ASP A 163 -11.37 -4.20 4.71
N GLY A 164 -10.43 -3.64 3.95
CA GLY A 164 -9.32 -2.84 4.49
C GLY A 164 -9.26 -1.44 3.89
N ASN A 165 -8.52 -0.54 4.56
CA ASN A 165 -8.23 0.80 4.02
C ASN A 165 -7.47 0.74 2.68
N THR A 166 -6.88 -0.41 2.33
CA THR A 166 -6.26 -0.66 1.03
C THR A 166 -7.25 -0.56 -0.13
N THR A 167 -8.55 -0.79 0.09
CA THR A 167 -9.60 -0.50 -0.90
C THR A 167 -9.64 0.98 -1.27
N LEU A 168 -9.46 1.89 -0.31
CA LEU A 168 -9.44 3.34 -0.53
C LEU A 168 -8.18 3.81 -1.28
N CYS A 169 -7.18 2.93 -1.41
CA CYS A 169 -5.86 3.22 -1.95
C CYS A 169 -5.63 2.55 -3.32
N MET A 170 -5.95 1.26 -3.45
CA MET A 170 -5.46 0.41 -4.54
C MET A 170 -6.58 -0.27 -5.36
N ALA A 171 -7.86 -0.15 -4.99
CA ALA A 171 -8.94 -0.90 -5.66
C ALA A 171 -9.00 -0.63 -7.18
N SER A 172 -8.75 0.61 -7.61
CA SER A 172 -8.69 0.96 -9.03
C SER A 172 -7.57 0.24 -9.78
N ALA A 173 -6.39 0.11 -9.16
CA ALA A 173 -5.26 -0.62 -9.73
C ALA A 173 -5.55 -2.12 -9.82
N VAL A 174 -6.17 -2.68 -8.78
CA VAL A 174 -6.61 -4.08 -8.74
C VAL A 174 -7.50 -4.39 -9.94
N MET A 175 -8.54 -3.58 -10.13
CA MET A 175 -9.52 -3.82 -11.18
C MET A 175 -8.93 -3.56 -12.57
N GLY A 176 -8.12 -2.52 -12.75
CA GLY A 176 -7.48 -2.23 -14.03
C GLY A 176 -6.53 -3.34 -14.47
N TYR A 177 -5.73 -3.90 -13.56
CA TYR A 177 -4.88 -5.05 -13.86
C TYR A 177 -5.70 -6.32 -14.15
N LYS A 178 -6.73 -6.63 -13.35
CA LYS A 178 -7.58 -7.80 -13.61
C LYS A 178 -8.29 -7.72 -14.95
N GLN A 179 -8.84 -6.56 -15.31
CA GLN A 179 -9.52 -6.37 -16.59
C GLN A 179 -8.57 -6.45 -17.80
N THR A 180 -7.32 -6.02 -17.63
CA THR A 180 -6.37 -5.92 -18.75
C THR A 180 -5.48 -7.16 -18.88
N PHE A 181 -5.00 -7.72 -17.76
CA PHE A 181 -4.05 -8.83 -17.72
C PHE A 181 -4.62 -10.11 -17.11
N GLY A 182 -5.84 -10.09 -16.59
CA GLY A 182 -6.46 -11.25 -15.94
C GLY A 182 -5.92 -11.56 -14.54
N SER A 183 -5.01 -10.75 -14.01
CA SER A 183 -4.41 -10.95 -12.68
C SER A 183 -4.24 -9.63 -11.94
N ASP A 184 -4.20 -9.72 -10.62
CA ASP A 184 -4.05 -8.58 -9.71
C ASP A 184 -2.59 -8.16 -9.48
N GLY A 185 -1.66 -9.10 -9.69
CA GLY A 185 -0.25 -8.88 -9.41
C GLY A 185 0.40 -7.93 -10.43
N PRO A 186 1.07 -6.85 -9.98
CA PRO A 186 1.78 -5.98 -10.91
C PRO A 186 2.88 -6.75 -11.65
N PRO A 187 3.03 -6.55 -12.98
CA PRO A 187 4.03 -7.28 -13.77
C PRO A 187 5.47 -6.80 -13.52
N ALA A 188 5.62 -5.58 -12.99
CA ALA A 188 6.88 -4.87 -12.84
C ALA A 188 7.74 -5.33 -11.65
N SER A 189 9.03 -4.98 -11.72
CA SER A 189 9.97 -5.02 -10.61
C SER A 189 10.68 -3.68 -10.40
N TYR A 190 11.36 -3.47 -9.27
CA TYR A 190 12.17 -2.27 -9.08
C TYR A 190 13.40 -2.22 -9.97
N GLU A 191 13.84 -3.36 -10.50
CA GLU A 191 14.94 -3.42 -11.47
C GLU A 191 14.55 -2.79 -12.80
N ASP A 192 13.26 -2.77 -13.17
CA ASP A 192 12.81 -2.11 -14.41
C ASP A 192 13.21 -0.62 -14.45
N PHE A 193 13.16 0.10 -13.33
CA PHE A 193 13.65 1.49 -13.25
C PHE A 193 15.13 1.65 -13.62
N SER A 194 15.92 0.60 -13.40
CA SER A 194 17.36 0.60 -13.66
C SER A 194 17.69 0.19 -15.10
N HIS A 195 16.71 -0.28 -15.88
CA HIS A 195 16.91 -0.78 -17.25
C HIS A 195 16.07 -0.04 -18.31
N ALA A 196 15.06 0.73 -17.90
CA ALA A 196 14.20 1.49 -18.79
C ALA A 196 14.96 2.60 -19.56
N ASP A 197 14.61 2.83 -20.82
CA ASP A 197 15.03 4.00 -21.59
C ASP A 197 14.14 5.23 -21.29
N VAL A 198 12.85 4.98 -21.04
CA VAL A 198 11.85 6.00 -20.68
C VAL A 198 11.12 5.56 -19.41
N ILE A 199 11.00 6.49 -18.46
CA ILE A 199 10.27 6.31 -17.21
C ILE A 199 9.18 7.37 -17.15
N MET A 200 7.91 6.96 -17.27
CA MET A 200 6.75 7.84 -17.17
C MET A 200 6.09 7.70 -15.79
N LEU A 201 6.20 8.73 -14.95
CA LEU A 201 5.59 8.79 -13.63
C LEU A 201 4.26 9.55 -13.71
N ILE A 202 3.14 8.88 -13.41
CA ILE A 202 1.79 9.43 -13.57
C ILE A 202 1.14 9.57 -12.20
N GLY A 203 0.87 10.81 -11.77
CA GLY A 203 0.28 11.09 -10.47
C GLY A 203 1.06 10.46 -9.30
N ALA A 204 2.39 10.45 -9.40
CA ALA A 204 3.29 9.75 -8.48
C ALA A 204 4.43 10.64 -7.98
N ASN A 205 4.42 10.97 -6.68
CA ASN A 205 5.50 11.72 -6.03
C ASN A 205 6.50 10.80 -5.29
N ILE A 206 7.22 9.97 -6.06
CA ILE A 206 8.16 8.97 -5.50
C ILE A 206 9.27 9.58 -4.65
N ALA A 207 9.65 10.84 -4.89
CA ALA A 207 10.72 11.50 -4.13
C ALA A 207 10.41 11.67 -2.65
N ASP A 208 9.13 11.85 -2.29
CA ASP A 208 8.66 11.99 -0.91
C ASP A 208 8.03 10.68 -0.39
N ASN A 209 7.25 10.00 -1.23
CA ASN A 209 6.45 8.85 -0.80
C ASN A 209 7.26 7.55 -0.81
N HIS A 210 8.11 7.34 -1.82
CA HIS A 210 8.86 6.09 -2.06
C HIS A 210 10.33 6.38 -2.41
N PRO A 211 11.08 7.13 -1.56
CA PRO A 211 12.34 7.75 -1.94
C PRO A 211 13.44 6.79 -2.40
N ILE A 212 13.37 5.52 -1.98
CA ILE A 212 14.31 4.47 -2.37
C ILE A 212 14.20 4.12 -3.86
N LEU A 213 13.03 4.31 -4.50
CA LEU A 213 12.90 4.09 -5.94
C LEU A 213 13.81 5.00 -6.76
N LYS A 214 14.16 6.19 -6.25
CA LYS A 214 15.16 7.07 -6.88
C LYS A 214 16.54 6.43 -6.98
N LEU A 215 16.90 5.51 -6.06
CA LEU A 215 18.16 4.78 -6.14
C LEU A 215 18.17 3.83 -7.33
N HIS A 216 17.04 3.21 -7.65
CA HIS A 216 16.92 2.35 -8.83
C HIS A 216 17.01 3.16 -10.12
N ILE A 217 16.35 4.33 -10.19
CA ILE A 217 16.52 5.26 -11.32
C ILE A 217 17.99 5.71 -11.43
N ALA A 218 18.66 6.03 -10.33
CA ALA A 218 20.05 6.49 -10.33
C ALA A 218 21.05 5.42 -10.81
N LYS A 219 20.73 4.12 -10.64
CA LYS A 219 21.54 3.01 -11.19
C LYS A 219 21.49 2.94 -12.71
N ASN A 220 20.43 3.46 -13.33
CA ASN A 220 20.14 3.25 -14.74
C ASN A 220 21.33 3.58 -15.64
N LYS A 221 21.88 4.80 -15.56
CA LYS A 221 23.05 5.20 -16.37
C LYS A 221 24.26 4.28 -16.21
N LYS A 222 24.49 3.74 -15.02
CA LYS A 222 25.60 2.81 -14.77
C LYS A 222 25.36 1.45 -15.43
N ILE A 223 24.11 1.02 -15.51
CA ILE A 223 23.73 -0.28 -16.07
C ILE A 223 23.56 -0.23 -17.60
N THR A 224 22.82 0.75 -18.10
CA THR A 224 22.46 0.87 -19.52
C THR A 224 23.48 1.69 -20.32
N GLY A 225 24.37 2.42 -19.65
CA GLY A 225 25.30 3.37 -20.26
C GLY A 225 24.65 4.72 -20.64
N LYS A 226 23.34 4.89 -20.48
CA LYS A 226 22.59 6.10 -20.85
C LYS A 226 21.65 6.54 -19.72
N LYS A 227 21.40 7.85 -19.59
CA LYS A 227 20.39 8.33 -18.63
C LYS A 227 19.00 8.06 -19.24
N PRO A 228 18.02 7.54 -18.48
CA PRO A 228 16.66 7.41 -18.98
C PRO A 228 16.03 8.79 -19.15
N THR A 229 15.10 8.93 -20.09
CA THR A 229 14.21 10.10 -20.15
C THR A 229 13.12 9.94 -19.10
N ILE A 230 13.01 10.92 -18.19
CA ILE A 230 12.01 10.92 -17.13
C ILE A 230 10.87 11.87 -17.51
N ILE A 231 9.68 11.31 -17.67
CA ILE A 231 8.43 12.06 -17.88
C ILE A 231 7.68 12.08 -16.56
N VAL A 232 7.26 13.25 -16.08
CA VAL A 232 6.42 13.38 -14.88
C VAL A 232 5.11 14.05 -15.25
N VAL A 233 4.02 13.30 -15.15
CA VAL A 233 2.65 13.77 -15.35
C VAL A 233 2.02 14.03 -13.99
N ASP A 234 1.91 15.30 -13.61
CA ASP A 234 1.37 15.72 -12.32
C ASP A 234 0.88 17.18 -12.44
N PRO A 235 -0.34 17.54 -11.99
CA PRO A 235 -0.79 18.93 -11.97
C PRO A 235 0.12 19.82 -11.09
N ARG A 236 0.84 19.23 -10.13
CA ARG A 236 1.67 19.95 -9.17
C ARG A 236 3.15 19.71 -9.43
N HIS A 237 3.92 20.78 -9.45
CA HIS A 237 5.38 20.71 -9.56
C HIS A 237 6.02 20.20 -8.25
N SER A 238 6.03 18.89 -8.06
CA SER A 238 6.54 18.20 -6.86
C SER A 238 8.07 18.07 -6.86
N LYS A 239 8.65 17.53 -5.77
CA LYS A 239 10.09 17.18 -5.77
C LYS A 239 10.44 16.12 -6.81
N THR A 240 9.46 15.29 -7.19
CA THR A 240 9.63 14.32 -8.28
C THR A 240 9.66 15.03 -9.64
N ALA A 241 8.85 16.09 -9.82
CA ALA A 241 8.88 16.90 -11.05
C ALA A 241 10.26 17.55 -11.29
N ASN A 242 11.00 17.91 -10.24
CA ASN A 242 12.39 18.40 -10.37
C ASN A 242 13.37 17.37 -10.99
N MET A 243 13.00 16.09 -11.05
CA MET A 243 13.80 15.03 -11.67
C MET A 243 13.46 14.85 -13.15
N ALA A 244 12.37 15.44 -13.63
CA ALA A 244 11.84 15.21 -14.97
C ALA A 244 12.71 15.87 -16.03
N ASP A 245 12.89 15.18 -17.14
CA ASP A 245 13.34 15.78 -18.39
C ASP A 245 12.14 16.42 -19.12
N ILE A 246 10.94 15.86 -18.94
CA ILE A 246 9.67 16.41 -19.44
C ILE A 246 8.65 16.44 -18.29
N PHE A 247 8.24 17.63 -17.88
CA PHE A 247 7.16 17.82 -16.91
C PHE A 247 5.85 18.16 -17.65
N VAL A 248 4.79 17.41 -17.35
CA VAL A 248 3.48 17.53 -17.98
C VAL A 248 2.49 18.04 -16.91
N PRO A 249 2.23 19.37 -16.85
CA PRO A 249 1.33 19.99 -15.88
C PRO A 249 -0.13 19.77 -16.27
N ILE A 250 -0.55 18.52 -16.27
CA ILE A 250 -1.87 18.11 -16.72
C ILE A 250 -2.99 18.75 -15.88
N ALA A 251 -4.11 19.13 -16.49
CA ALA A 251 -5.32 19.51 -15.77
C ALA A 251 -5.77 18.34 -14.85
N PRO A 252 -6.10 18.59 -13.56
CA PRO A 252 -6.51 17.52 -12.66
C PRO A 252 -7.65 16.67 -13.22
N ARG A 253 -7.53 15.33 -13.10
CA ARG A 253 -8.53 14.33 -13.54
C ARG A 253 -8.68 14.16 -15.05
N SER A 254 -7.77 14.70 -15.86
CA SER A 254 -7.76 14.49 -17.31
C SER A 254 -6.78 13.39 -17.77
N ASP A 255 -6.24 12.59 -16.85
CA ASP A 255 -5.25 11.55 -17.10
C ASP A 255 -5.70 10.53 -18.16
N LEU A 256 -6.98 10.11 -18.12
CA LEU A 256 -7.55 9.19 -19.10
C LEU A 256 -7.58 9.79 -20.51
N ALA A 257 -7.91 11.08 -20.63
CA ALA A 257 -7.91 11.79 -21.90
C ALA A 257 -6.50 11.91 -22.47
N LEU A 258 -5.50 12.22 -21.62
CA LEU A 258 -4.09 12.23 -22.02
C LEU A 258 -3.68 10.86 -22.57
N LEU A 259 -3.87 9.78 -21.79
CA LEU A 259 -3.44 8.43 -22.17
C LEU A 259 -4.09 7.94 -23.47
N ASN A 260 -5.39 8.16 -23.63
CA ASN A 260 -6.10 7.81 -24.85
C ASN A 260 -5.68 8.68 -26.04
N GLY A 261 -5.35 9.95 -25.81
CA GLY A 261 -4.77 10.84 -26.82
C GLY A 261 -3.38 10.40 -27.28
N LEU A 262 -2.54 9.90 -26.36
CA LEU A 262 -1.25 9.31 -26.74
C LEU A 262 -1.45 8.05 -27.60
N CYS A 263 -2.41 7.18 -27.24
CA CYS A 263 -2.78 6.04 -28.08
C CYS A 263 -3.26 6.46 -29.47
N TYR A 264 -4.08 7.52 -29.57
CA TYR A 264 -4.51 8.08 -30.87
C TYR A 264 -3.31 8.42 -31.74
N ILE A 265 -2.36 9.19 -31.18
CA ILE A 265 -1.20 9.66 -31.93
C ILE A 265 -0.32 8.49 -32.37
N ILE A 266 -0.13 7.50 -31.50
CA ILE A 266 0.63 6.29 -31.84
C ILE A 266 0.02 5.58 -33.05
N PHE A 267 -1.30 5.39 -33.06
CA PHE A 267 -2.01 4.76 -34.17
C PHE A 267 -2.02 5.59 -35.46
N GLU A 268 -2.10 6.91 -35.35
CA GLU A 268 -2.03 7.81 -36.50
C GLU A 268 -0.64 7.76 -37.15
N GLN A 269 0.41 7.68 -36.34
CA GLN A 269 1.80 7.69 -36.79
C GLN A 269 2.34 6.30 -37.15
N GLY A 270 1.60 5.23 -36.85
CA GLY A 270 2.03 3.85 -37.08
C GLY A 270 3.18 3.42 -36.16
N TRP A 271 3.21 3.92 -34.91
CA TRP A 271 4.24 3.60 -33.92
C TRP A 271 3.87 2.42 -33.02
N GLU A 272 2.73 1.78 -33.23
CA GLU A 272 2.36 0.59 -32.48
C GLU A 272 3.24 -0.63 -32.82
N ASP A 273 3.42 -1.53 -31.85
CA ASP A 273 4.05 -2.83 -32.08
C ASP A 273 3.00 -3.81 -32.63
N GLU A 274 2.83 -3.81 -33.95
CA GLU A 274 1.86 -4.66 -34.65
C GLU A 274 2.07 -6.17 -34.35
N LYS A 275 3.33 -6.60 -34.17
CA LYS A 275 3.64 -7.99 -33.90
C LYS A 275 3.16 -8.36 -32.50
N PHE A 276 3.52 -7.58 -31.48
CA PHE A 276 3.07 -7.82 -30.11
C PHE A 276 1.55 -7.79 -30.01
N ILE A 277 0.90 -6.79 -30.63
CA ILE A 277 -0.57 -6.67 -30.64
C ILE A 277 -1.20 -7.94 -31.21
N LYS A 278 -0.73 -8.42 -32.37
CA LYS A 278 -1.26 -9.62 -33.03
C LYS A 278 -1.06 -10.89 -32.20
N GLU A 279 0.09 -11.03 -31.54
CA GLU A 279 0.47 -12.27 -30.83
C GLU A 279 -0.04 -12.33 -29.38
N ARG A 280 -0.23 -11.18 -28.72
CA ARG A 280 -0.40 -11.11 -27.25
C ARG A 280 -1.60 -10.31 -26.79
N THR A 281 -2.42 -9.76 -27.68
CA THR A 281 -3.58 -8.94 -27.29
C THR A 281 -4.87 -9.41 -27.95
N SER A 282 -6.01 -8.87 -27.47
CA SER A 282 -7.33 -9.04 -28.05
C SER A 282 -8.07 -7.70 -28.07
N GLY A 283 -9.15 -7.58 -28.84
CA GLY A 283 -9.96 -6.34 -28.90
C GLY A 283 -9.33 -5.15 -29.63
N TYR A 284 -8.16 -5.31 -30.26
CA TYR A 284 -7.40 -4.20 -30.90
C TYR A 284 -8.22 -3.40 -31.91
N ARG A 285 -8.98 -4.05 -32.79
CA ARG A 285 -9.75 -3.35 -33.85
C ARG A 285 -10.81 -2.40 -33.26
N GLU A 286 -11.55 -2.90 -32.28
CA GLU A 286 -12.59 -2.14 -31.57
C GLU A 286 -11.96 -1.00 -30.77
N PHE A 287 -10.86 -1.28 -30.06
CA PHE A 287 -10.10 -0.27 -29.32
C PHE A 287 -9.57 0.83 -30.23
N LYS A 288 -8.87 0.49 -31.33
CA LYS A 288 -8.34 1.47 -32.29
C LYS A 288 -9.46 2.32 -32.89
N SER A 289 -10.58 1.70 -33.31
CA SER A 289 -11.73 2.44 -33.82
C SER A 289 -12.31 3.42 -32.80
N HIS A 290 -12.46 2.99 -31.54
CA HIS A 290 -12.93 3.84 -30.46
C HIS A 290 -11.98 5.02 -30.21
N ILE A 291 -10.67 4.77 -30.14
CA ILE A 291 -9.67 5.81 -29.87
C ILE A 291 -9.64 6.84 -31.00
N MET A 292 -9.53 6.39 -32.25
CA MET A 292 -9.47 7.26 -33.43
C MET A 292 -10.73 8.12 -33.62
N LYS A 293 -11.89 7.65 -33.13
CA LYS A 293 -13.14 8.42 -33.21
C LYS A 293 -13.26 9.49 -32.12
N ASN A 294 -12.79 9.20 -30.90
CA ASN A 294 -13.20 9.96 -29.71
C ASN A 294 -12.08 10.81 -29.09
N TYR A 295 -10.81 10.62 -29.45
CA TYR A 295 -9.67 11.31 -28.82
C TYR A 295 -8.76 12.04 -29.82
N PRO A 296 -9.30 12.86 -30.74
CA PRO A 296 -8.45 13.67 -31.61
C PRO A 296 -7.56 14.62 -30.78
N PRO A 297 -6.29 14.87 -31.17
CA PRO A 297 -5.32 15.57 -30.34
C PRO A 297 -5.76 16.98 -29.89
N GLN A 298 -6.51 17.70 -30.71
CA GLN A 298 -7.01 19.03 -30.36
C GLN A 298 -8.02 18.99 -29.20
N GLU A 299 -8.91 18.00 -29.17
CA GLU A 299 -9.85 17.84 -28.06
C GLU A 299 -9.15 17.38 -26.78
N VAL A 300 -8.17 16.49 -26.93
CA VAL A 300 -7.32 16.07 -25.80
C VAL A 300 -6.57 17.28 -25.23
N ALA A 301 -6.03 18.16 -26.08
CA ALA A 301 -5.38 19.39 -25.63
C ALA A 301 -6.34 20.31 -24.85
N ASN A 302 -7.58 20.48 -25.33
CA ASN A 302 -8.60 21.28 -24.65
C ASN A 302 -8.94 20.73 -23.25
N ILE A 303 -9.02 19.39 -23.11
CA ILE A 303 -9.36 18.74 -21.84
C ILE A 303 -8.17 18.75 -20.87
N THR A 304 -6.98 18.45 -21.38
CA THR A 304 -5.77 18.23 -20.56
C THR A 304 -5.00 19.51 -20.25
N GLY A 305 -5.20 20.56 -21.05
CA GLY A 305 -4.38 21.78 -21.01
C GLY A 305 -2.98 21.60 -21.59
N ILE A 306 -2.71 20.49 -22.29
CA ILE A 306 -1.39 20.19 -22.88
C ILE A 306 -1.43 20.50 -24.37
N ASP A 307 -0.49 21.31 -24.85
CA ASP A 307 -0.40 21.67 -26.27
C ASP A 307 -0.30 20.44 -27.16
N VAL A 308 -0.99 20.47 -28.31
CA VAL A 308 -0.98 19.38 -29.31
C VAL A 308 0.45 18.96 -29.65
N LYS A 309 1.35 19.93 -29.88
CA LYS A 309 2.76 19.65 -30.17
C LYS A 309 3.42 18.81 -29.06
N GLU A 310 3.12 19.11 -27.80
CA GLU A 310 3.66 18.37 -26.67
C GLU A 310 3.03 16.98 -26.56
N LEU A 311 1.74 16.81 -26.88
CA LEU A 311 1.11 15.48 -26.97
C LEU A 311 1.83 14.58 -27.99
N TYR A 312 2.17 15.11 -29.17
CA TYR A 312 2.96 14.38 -30.16
C TYR A 312 4.37 14.06 -29.68
N ASN A 313 5.02 14.99 -28.97
CA ASN A 313 6.32 14.76 -28.38
C ASN A 313 6.28 13.62 -27.35
N LEU A 314 5.32 13.66 -26.42
CA LEU A 314 5.12 12.63 -25.40
C LEU A 314 4.85 11.26 -26.02
N ALA A 315 3.95 11.19 -27.00
CA ALA A 315 3.63 9.94 -27.70
C ALA A 315 4.88 9.37 -28.40
N LYS A 316 5.65 10.22 -29.08
CA LYS A 316 6.88 9.82 -29.77
C LYS A 316 7.93 9.29 -28.79
N VAL A 317 8.22 10.03 -27.72
CA VAL A 317 9.23 9.65 -26.73
C VAL A 317 8.88 8.30 -26.11
N TYR A 318 7.62 8.10 -25.72
CA TYR A 318 7.21 6.83 -25.12
C TYR A 318 7.20 5.67 -26.13
N ALA A 319 6.58 5.84 -27.30
CA ALA A 319 6.36 4.75 -28.24
C ALA A 319 7.61 4.30 -28.99
N THR A 320 8.58 5.19 -29.19
CA THR A 320 9.83 4.88 -29.91
C THR A 320 10.96 4.37 -29.01
N ALA A 321 10.74 4.31 -27.69
CA ALA A 321 11.68 3.72 -26.76
C ALA A 321 11.65 2.18 -26.85
N ASP A 322 12.82 1.55 -26.84
CA ASP A 322 12.89 0.08 -26.78
C ASP A 322 12.36 -0.44 -25.44
N LYS A 323 12.63 0.28 -24.35
CA LYS A 323 12.15 -0.05 -23.00
C LYS A 323 11.48 1.15 -22.36
N ALA A 324 10.15 1.20 -22.39
CA ALA A 324 9.37 2.20 -21.67
C ALA A 324 8.64 1.59 -20.47
N MET A 325 8.79 2.18 -19.30
CA MET A 325 7.99 1.83 -18.13
C MET A 325 7.11 3.00 -17.70
N SER A 326 5.93 2.68 -17.18
CA SER A 326 5.02 3.64 -16.57
C SER A 326 4.85 3.28 -15.10
N ALA A 327 4.89 4.24 -14.18
CA ALA A 327 4.61 3.99 -12.77
C ALA A 327 3.67 5.04 -12.19
N TRP A 328 2.73 4.62 -11.34
CA TRP A 328 1.71 5.51 -10.77
C TRP A 328 1.40 5.22 -9.30
N THR A 329 0.75 6.19 -8.65
CA THR A 329 0.19 6.02 -7.30
C THR A 329 -1.23 6.63 -7.20
N MET A 330 -1.47 7.46 -6.19
CA MET A 330 -2.80 7.89 -5.76
C MET A 330 -3.43 8.93 -6.69
N GLY A 331 -2.61 9.69 -7.44
CA GLY A 331 -3.15 10.65 -8.42
C GLY A 331 -4.06 9.99 -9.45
N VAL A 332 -3.72 8.73 -9.81
CA VAL A 332 -4.52 7.87 -10.69
C VAL A 332 -5.58 7.11 -9.90
N ASN A 333 -5.17 6.38 -8.84
CA ASN A 333 -6.06 5.40 -8.19
C ASN A 333 -7.26 6.05 -7.49
N GLN A 334 -7.07 7.21 -6.85
CA GLN A 334 -8.11 7.87 -6.05
C GLN A 334 -8.95 8.79 -6.94
N SER A 335 -9.68 8.21 -7.88
CA SER A 335 -10.50 8.87 -8.89
C SER A 335 -11.78 8.09 -9.15
N SER A 336 -12.86 8.78 -9.52
CA SER A 336 -14.12 8.14 -9.96
C SER A 336 -13.96 7.31 -11.23
N ILE A 337 -12.93 7.60 -12.03
CA ILE A 337 -12.57 6.89 -13.27
C ILE A 337 -11.23 6.16 -13.15
N GLY A 338 -10.77 5.89 -11.92
CA GLY A 338 -9.43 5.36 -11.66
C GLY A 338 -9.16 4.01 -12.32
N THR A 339 -10.14 3.11 -12.35
CA THR A 339 -10.03 1.80 -13.02
C THR A 339 -9.76 1.96 -14.51
N ASP A 340 -10.54 2.80 -15.19
CA ASP A 340 -10.40 3.05 -16.63
C ASP A 340 -9.05 3.72 -16.94
N THR A 341 -8.60 4.66 -16.11
CA THR A 341 -7.26 5.27 -16.26
C THR A 341 -6.16 4.23 -16.12
N VAL A 342 -6.24 3.30 -15.15
CA VAL A 342 -5.25 2.22 -15.01
C VAL A 342 -5.25 1.31 -16.24
N SER A 343 -6.44 0.93 -16.75
CA SER A 343 -6.55 0.17 -17.99
C SER A 343 -5.95 0.93 -19.18
N ALA A 344 -6.11 2.25 -19.26
CA ALA A 344 -5.48 3.08 -20.30
C ALA A 344 -3.94 3.11 -20.19
N ILE A 345 -3.37 3.16 -18.97
CA ILE A 345 -1.92 3.02 -18.76
C ILE A 345 -1.44 1.65 -19.27
N CYS A 346 -2.18 0.58 -18.95
CA CYS A 346 -1.85 -0.77 -19.39
C CYS A 346 -2.00 -0.92 -20.91
N ASN A 347 -3.03 -0.35 -21.52
CA ASN A 347 -3.24 -0.36 -22.96
C ASN A 347 -2.10 0.36 -23.69
N LEU A 348 -1.63 1.49 -23.18
CA LEU A 348 -0.48 2.20 -23.74
C LEU A 348 0.78 1.32 -23.78
N ALA A 349 1.03 0.57 -22.70
CA ALA A 349 2.12 -0.42 -22.66
C ALA A 349 1.90 -1.58 -23.65
N LEU A 350 0.66 -2.09 -23.76
CA LEU A 350 0.33 -3.18 -24.68
C LEU A 350 0.48 -2.79 -26.15
N ILE A 351 0.01 -1.60 -26.57
CA ILE A 351 0.10 -1.18 -27.98
C ILE A 351 1.53 -0.86 -28.41
N THR A 352 2.44 -0.63 -27.46
CA THR A 352 3.86 -0.34 -27.70
C THR A 352 4.76 -1.54 -27.40
N GLY A 353 4.20 -2.72 -27.07
CA GLY A 353 4.97 -3.91 -26.73
C GLY A 353 5.83 -3.78 -25.46
N ASN A 354 5.52 -2.83 -24.58
CA ASN A 354 6.24 -2.52 -23.34
C ASN A 354 5.74 -3.36 -22.14
N LEU A 355 5.69 -4.68 -22.32
CA LEU A 355 5.31 -5.65 -21.30
C LEU A 355 6.05 -6.98 -21.48
N GLY A 356 6.45 -7.61 -20.37
CA GLY A 356 7.08 -8.94 -20.40
C GLY A 356 8.57 -8.92 -20.78
N LYS A 357 9.21 -7.75 -20.72
CA LYS A 357 10.66 -7.56 -20.91
C LYS A 357 11.21 -6.62 -19.83
N GLU A 358 12.48 -6.81 -19.50
CA GLU A 358 13.18 -5.99 -18.52
C GLU A 358 13.20 -4.51 -18.90
N GLY A 359 12.88 -3.63 -17.95
CA GLY A 359 12.83 -2.19 -18.17
C GLY A 359 11.52 -1.69 -18.80
N ALA A 360 10.55 -2.59 -19.04
CA ALA A 360 9.28 -2.24 -19.65
C ALA A 360 8.09 -2.90 -18.94
N SER A 361 7.38 -2.08 -18.16
CA SER A 361 6.21 -2.54 -17.42
C SER A 361 5.35 -1.38 -16.92
N PRO A 362 4.01 -1.54 -16.88
CA PRO A 362 3.12 -0.66 -16.13
C PRO A 362 3.12 -1.07 -14.65
N PHE A 363 3.50 -0.15 -13.76
CA PHE A 363 3.73 -0.40 -12.35
C PHE A 363 2.92 0.47 -11.38
N SER A 364 1.94 -0.12 -10.70
CA SER A 364 1.28 0.52 -9.56
C SER A 364 2.14 0.38 -8.30
N ILE A 365 2.64 1.50 -7.77
CA ILE A 365 3.42 1.52 -6.54
C ILE A 365 2.47 1.61 -5.34
N THR A 366 2.58 0.66 -4.42
CA THR A 366 1.67 0.57 -3.28
C THR A 366 2.01 1.53 -2.14
N GLY A 367 0.99 1.98 -1.42
CA GLY A 367 1.15 2.92 -0.30
C GLY A 367 1.79 2.30 0.94
N GLN A 368 1.06 1.45 1.65
CA GLN A 368 1.47 0.82 2.92
C GLN A 368 2.37 -0.41 2.69
N CYS A 369 3.16 -0.77 3.71
CA CYS A 369 4.22 -1.77 3.60
C CYS A 369 3.76 -3.15 3.11
N ASN A 370 2.51 -3.53 3.39
CA ASN A 370 1.96 -4.83 3.01
C ASN A 370 0.60 -4.74 2.33
N ALA A 371 0.37 -3.65 1.59
CA ALA A 371 -0.84 -3.51 0.78
C ALA A 371 -0.95 -4.59 -0.32
N MET A 372 0.16 -5.23 -0.72
CA MET A 372 0.11 -6.43 -1.56
C MET A 372 -0.29 -7.67 -0.76
N GLY A 373 0.25 -7.89 0.45
CA GLY A 373 -0.08 -9.06 1.26
C GLY A 373 -1.57 -9.16 1.61
N THR A 374 -2.26 -8.04 1.83
CA THR A 374 -3.73 -8.06 2.01
C THR A 374 -4.49 -8.50 0.75
N ARG A 375 -4.01 -8.16 -0.44
CA ARG A 375 -4.62 -8.59 -1.72
C ARG A 375 -4.38 -10.07 -1.98
N GLU A 376 -3.25 -10.58 -1.52
CA GLU A 376 -2.84 -11.97 -1.65
C GLU A 376 -3.53 -12.87 -0.63
N PHE A 377 -3.60 -12.46 0.63
CA PHE A 377 -3.94 -13.34 1.75
C PHE A 377 -5.02 -12.81 2.68
N GLY A 378 -5.49 -11.58 2.47
CA GLY A 378 -6.47 -10.94 3.35
C GLY A 378 -7.85 -11.58 3.35
N PHE A 379 -8.19 -12.44 2.38
CA PHE A 379 -9.53 -13.05 2.27
C PHE A 379 -10.66 -11.99 2.26
N THR A 380 -10.39 -10.86 1.59
CA THR A 380 -11.31 -9.73 1.42
C THR A 380 -11.81 -9.69 -0.02
N SER A 381 -11.07 -9.04 -0.91
CA SER A 381 -11.38 -8.85 -2.34
C SER A 381 -11.22 -10.09 -3.21
N SER A 382 -10.58 -11.13 -2.67
CA SER A 382 -10.35 -12.44 -3.27
C SER A 382 -10.29 -13.50 -2.17
N ILE A 383 -10.48 -14.76 -2.55
CA ILE A 383 -10.05 -15.90 -1.71
C ILE A 383 -8.50 -15.89 -1.71
N PRO A 384 -7.81 -16.27 -0.61
CA PRO A 384 -6.36 -16.25 -0.54
C PRO A 384 -5.69 -16.89 -1.76
N GLY A 385 -4.58 -16.32 -2.23
CA GLY A 385 -3.89 -16.69 -3.46
C GLY A 385 -4.54 -16.14 -4.74
N TYR A 386 -5.18 -14.96 -4.68
CA TYR A 386 -5.89 -14.32 -5.81
C TYR A 386 -7.04 -15.15 -6.40
N ARG A 387 -7.57 -16.10 -5.64
CA ARG A 387 -8.64 -17.01 -6.06
C ARG A 387 -9.97 -16.25 -6.19
N ASN A 388 -10.75 -16.62 -7.20
CA ASN A 388 -12.01 -15.98 -7.51
C ASN A 388 -13.16 -16.60 -6.70
N TYR A 389 -13.91 -15.76 -5.97
CA TYR A 389 -15.11 -16.17 -5.24
C TYR A 389 -16.15 -16.88 -6.12
N SER A 390 -16.29 -16.48 -7.38
CA SER A 390 -17.30 -17.06 -8.28
C SER A 390 -16.83 -18.35 -8.97
N SER A 391 -15.59 -18.79 -8.74
CA SER A 391 -15.05 -20.04 -9.28
C SER A 391 -15.26 -21.17 -8.29
N ASP A 392 -16.15 -22.12 -8.62
CA ASP A 392 -16.35 -23.31 -7.79
C ASP A 392 -15.06 -24.13 -7.65
N THR A 393 -14.25 -24.19 -8.70
CA THR A 393 -12.92 -24.82 -8.67
C THR A 393 -12.01 -24.16 -7.65
N ASP A 394 -11.92 -22.83 -7.65
CA ASP A 394 -11.04 -22.09 -6.72
C ASP A 394 -11.50 -22.27 -5.27
N ARG A 395 -12.82 -22.25 -5.05
CA ARG A 395 -13.44 -22.50 -3.74
C ARG A 395 -13.13 -23.91 -3.24
N ALA A 396 -13.32 -24.92 -4.09
CA ALA A 396 -13.04 -26.31 -3.74
C ALA A 396 -11.56 -26.54 -3.41
N ILE A 397 -10.64 -25.98 -4.22
CA ILE A 397 -9.20 -26.05 -3.96
C ILE A 397 -8.87 -25.42 -2.61
N PHE A 398 -9.40 -24.23 -2.32
CA PHE A 398 -9.10 -23.56 -1.05
C PHE A 398 -9.70 -24.29 0.15
N ALA A 399 -10.93 -24.81 0.02
CA ALA A 399 -11.61 -25.60 1.03
C ALA A 399 -10.79 -26.86 1.42
N ASP A 400 -10.26 -27.57 0.41
CA ASP A 400 -9.39 -28.73 0.59
C ASP A 400 -8.08 -28.35 1.33
N ILE A 401 -7.42 -27.27 0.90
CA ILE A 401 -6.18 -26.77 1.55
C ILE A 401 -6.36 -26.53 3.05
N ILE A 402 -7.51 -26.00 3.46
CA ILE A 402 -7.76 -25.65 4.86
C ILE A 402 -8.60 -26.68 5.62
N GLY A 403 -8.99 -27.79 4.98
CA GLY A 403 -9.71 -28.91 5.58
C GLY A 403 -11.16 -28.61 5.99
N VAL A 404 -11.91 -27.86 5.18
CA VAL A 404 -13.33 -27.52 5.47
C VAL A 404 -14.26 -27.85 4.29
N PRO A 405 -15.58 -28.01 4.52
CA PRO A 405 -16.55 -28.11 3.43
C PRO A 405 -16.55 -26.88 2.52
N THR A 406 -16.71 -27.07 1.21
CA THR A 406 -16.67 -25.98 0.22
C THR A 406 -17.79 -24.95 0.43
N GLU A 407 -18.91 -25.38 1.01
CA GLU A 407 -20.07 -24.55 1.34
C GLU A 407 -19.75 -23.46 2.37
N LEU A 408 -18.72 -23.68 3.20
CA LEU A 408 -18.23 -22.67 4.15
C LEU A 408 -17.40 -21.58 3.46
N ILE A 409 -16.85 -21.83 2.27
CA ILE A 409 -16.11 -20.83 1.52
C ILE A 409 -17.12 -19.89 0.85
N PRO A 410 -17.05 -18.56 1.08
CA PRO A 410 -17.96 -17.61 0.47
C PRO A 410 -17.94 -17.72 -1.06
N SER A 411 -19.09 -17.53 -1.70
CA SER A 411 -19.23 -17.46 -3.17
C SER A 411 -19.20 -16.03 -3.71
N SER A 412 -19.15 -15.04 -2.82
CA SER A 412 -19.03 -13.64 -3.18
C SER A 412 -18.27 -12.84 -2.13
N ARG A 413 -17.64 -11.76 -2.58
CA ARG A 413 -17.16 -10.69 -1.71
C ARG A 413 -18.34 -10.07 -0.93
N GLY A 414 -18.12 -9.60 0.29
CA GLY A 414 -19.08 -8.74 0.99
C GLY A 414 -18.89 -7.27 0.67
N TYR A 415 -19.38 -6.40 1.56
CA TYR A 415 -19.30 -4.96 1.38
C TYR A 415 -17.85 -4.45 1.39
N SER A 416 -17.56 -3.50 0.50
CA SER A 416 -16.33 -2.71 0.54
C SER A 416 -16.31 -1.75 1.74
N TYR A 417 -15.14 -1.19 2.05
CA TYR A 417 -14.94 -0.29 3.19
C TYR A 417 -15.98 0.86 3.22
N PRO A 418 -16.24 1.63 2.13
CA PRO A 418 -17.32 2.63 2.15
C PRO A 418 -18.71 2.00 2.29
N GLN A 419 -18.99 0.88 1.65
CA GLN A 419 -20.28 0.19 1.76
C GLN A 419 -20.54 -0.34 3.17
N ILE A 420 -19.51 -0.72 3.93
CA ILE A 420 -19.62 -1.07 5.35
C ILE A 420 -20.09 0.17 6.14
N ILE A 421 -19.50 1.34 5.91
CA ILE A 421 -19.94 2.59 6.55
C ILE A 421 -21.39 2.92 6.17
N ASP A 422 -21.76 2.71 4.91
CA ASP A 422 -23.13 2.93 4.41
C ASP A 422 -24.14 1.98 5.08
N ALA A 423 -23.78 0.71 5.20
CA ALA A 423 -24.61 -0.31 5.84
C ALA A 423 -24.74 -0.09 7.37
N ILE A 424 -23.72 0.48 8.03
CA ILE A 424 -23.86 0.96 9.41
C ILE A 424 -24.84 2.14 9.47
N ASP A 425 -24.72 3.11 8.56
CA ASP A 425 -25.62 4.26 8.51
C ASP A 425 -27.08 3.85 8.21
N ALA A 426 -27.28 2.83 7.38
CA ALA A 426 -28.58 2.22 7.10
C ALA A 426 -29.11 1.36 8.28
N GLY A 427 -28.25 1.02 9.26
CA GLY A 427 -28.60 0.20 10.40
C GLY A 427 -28.59 -1.31 10.13
N GLU A 428 -28.00 -1.76 9.02
CA GLU A 428 -27.79 -3.19 8.71
C GLU A 428 -26.68 -3.81 9.57
N ILE A 429 -25.60 -3.05 9.79
CA ILE A 429 -24.45 -3.48 10.61
C ILE A 429 -24.56 -2.84 11.99
N LYS A 430 -24.41 -3.65 13.04
CA LYS A 430 -24.55 -3.28 14.46
C LYS A 430 -23.22 -3.34 15.21
N ALA A 431 -22.30 -4.20 14.78
CA ALA A 431 -20.97 -4.30 15.37
C ALA A 431 -19.89 -4.02 14.33
N LEU A 432 -18.91 -3.20 14.71
CA LEU A 432 -17.73 -2.93 13.89
C LEU A 432 -16.47 -3.26 14.67
N TRP A 433 -15.60 -4.09 14.08
CA TRP A 433 -14.25 -4.32 14.57
C TRP A 433 -13.23 -3.62 13.67
N VAL A 434 -12.51 -2.65 14.20
CA VAL A 434 -11.49 -1.89 13.47
C VAL A 434 -10.10 -2.34 13.94
N THR A 435 -9.24 -2.75 13.01
CA THR A 435 -7.91 -3.30 13.34
C THR A 435 -6.79 -2.50 12.66
N ALA A 436 -5.92 -1.87 13.45
CA ALA A 436 -4.72 -1.14 13.02
C ALA A 436 -4.97 -0.13 11.88
N THR A 437 -6.11 0.55 11.93
CA THR A 437 -6.50 1.62 11.02
C THR A 437 -7.33 2.66 11.76
N ASN A 438 -7.29 3.90 11.31
CA ASN A 438 -7.93 5.03 11.98
C ASN A 438 -8.93 5.76 11.05
N PRO A 439 -10.16 5.26 10.92
CA PRO A 439 -11.18 5.84 10.05
C PRO A 439 -11.47 7.32 10.34
N LEU A 440 -11.43 7.76 11.60
CA LEU A 440 -11.68 9.17 11.98
C LEU A 440 -10.61 10.16 11.50
N VAL A 441 -9.50 9.67 10.96
CA VAL A 441 -8.47 10.48 10.29
C VAL A 441 -8.44 10.21 8.79
N SER A 442 -8.65 8.96 8.38
CA SER A 442 -8.35 8.50 7.02
C SER A 442 -9.56 8.34 6.09
N PHE A 443 -10.79 8.27 6.61
CA PHE A 443 -11.98 8.15 5.78
C PHE A 443 -12.41 9.52 5.21
N PRO A 444 -12.80 9.64 3.93
CA PRO A 444 -13.07 10.95 3.32
C PRO A 444 -14.26 11.71 3.92
N ASP A 445 -15.43 11.07 4.04
CA ASP A 445 -16.65 11.71 4.55
C ASP A 445 -16.76 11.56 6.08
N GLN A 446 -16.09 12.46 6.80
CA GLN A 446 -16.04 12.46 8.26
C GLN A 446 -17.41 12.68 8.92
N ASN A 447 -18.30 13.44 8.28
CA ASN A 447 -19.65 13.69 8.82
C ASN A 447 -20.50 12.42 8.77
N LYS A 448 -20.49 11.74 7.63
CA LYS A 448 -21.17 10.45 7.48
C LYS A 448 -20.58 9.40 8.41
N LEU A 449 -19.24 9.29 8.47
CA LEU A 449 -18.58 8.33 9.36
C LEU A 449 -18.99 8.54 10.82
N ARG A 450 -18.91 9.76 11.35
CA ARG A 450 -19.26 10.06 12.75
C ARG A 450 -20.74 9.78 13.04
N ARG A 451 -21.63 10.02 12.08
CA ARG A 451 -23.05 9.66 12.21
C ARG A 451 -23.24 8.14 12.21
N ALA A 452 -22.57 7.43 11.32
CA ALA A 452 -22.65 5.98 11.22
C ALA A 452 -22.13 5.30 12.50
N LEU A 453 -20.94 5.69 12.99
CA LEU A 453 -20.35 5.07 14.18
C LEU A 453 -21.24 5.21 15.44
N LYS A 454 -22.02 6.29 15.56
CA LYS A 454 -23.00 6.47 16.65
C LYS A 454 -24.19 5.51 16.62
N LYS A 455 -24.42 4.82 15.50
CA LYS A 455 -25.52 3.85 15.32
C LYS A 455 -25.12 2.41 15.65
N LEU A 456 -23.83 2.16 15.89
CA LEU A 456 -23.34 0.85 16.29
C LEU A 456 -23.82 0.52 17.71
N ASP A 457 -24.16 -0.74 17.92
CA ASP A 457 -24.40 -1.30 19.25
C ASP A 457 -23.05 -1.56 19.97
N ILE A 458 -21.98 -1.80 19.20
CA ILE A 458 -20.61 -1.93 19.72
C ILE A 458 -19.55 -1.57 18.66
N LEU A 459 -18.56 -0.77 19.05
CA LEU A 459 -17.33 -0.47 18.31
C LEU A 459 -16.13 -1.07 19.04
N VAL A 460 -15.47 -2.03 18.41
CA VAL A 460 -14.24 -2.67 18.92
C VAL A 460 -13.05 -2.15 18.12
N VAL A 461 -11.98 -1.72 18.80
CA VAL A 461 -10.74 -1.27 18.17
C VAL A 461 -9.59 -2.14 18.64
N GLN A 462 -8.81 -2.68 17.72
CA GLN A 462 -7.53 -3.32 18.02
C GLN A 462 -6.42 -2.46 17.45
N ASP A 463 -5.64 -1.82 18.32
CA ASP A 463 -4.62 -0.87 17.91
C ASP A 463 -3.44 -0.87 18.90
N ALA A 464 -2.29 -0.45 18.39
CA ALA A 464 -1.07 -0.27 19.16
C ALA A 464 -1.10 1.04 19.97
N PHE A 465 -1.90 2.01 19.55
CA PHE A 465 -1.95 3.37 20.07
C PHE A 465 -3.38 3.82 20.34
N MET A 466 -3.53 4.76 21.27
CA MET A 466 -4.81 5.44 21.49
C MET A 466 -5.07 6.41 20.33
N SER A 467 -5.64 5.90 19.25
CA SER A 467 -6.04 6.68 18.08
C SER A 467 -7.41 7.35 18.31
N GLU A 468 -7.75 8.35 17.49
CA GLU A 468 -9.04 9.05 17.56
C GLU A 468 -10.22 8.06 17.46
N THR A 469 -10.08 7.01 16.65
CA THR A 469 -11.10 5.96 16.56
C THR A 469 -11.15 5.09 17.83
N ALA A 470 -10.00 4.80 18.44
CA ALA A 470 -9.93 4.07 19.71
C ALA A 470 -10.58 4.87 20.86
N GLU A 471 -10.36 6.18 20.93
CA GLU A 471 -10.90 7.05 21.98
C GLU A 471 -12.42 7.01 22.10
N ILE A 472 -13.13 6.76 21.01
CA ILE A 472 -14.61 6.69 20.98
C ILE A 472 -15.15 5.25 21.02
N SER A 473 -14.29 4.24 21.04
CA SER A 473 -14.68 2.82 21.00
C SER A 473 -15.26 2.33 22.33
N ASP A 474 -15.96 1.20 22.28
CA ASP A 474 -16.48 0.51 23.47
C ASP A 474 -15.47 -0.48 24.04
N VAL A 475 -14.62 -1.05 23.19
CA VAL A 475 -13.57 -2.01 23.58
C VAL A 475 -12.29 -1.70 22.82
N ILE A 476 -11.16 -1.73 23.52
CA ILE A 476 -9.84 -1.67 22.92
C ILE A 476 -9.08 -2.96 23.24
N PHE A 477 -8.50 -3.59 22.21
CA PHE A 477 -7.47 -4.61 22.37
C PHE A 477 -6.10 -4.00 22.05
N SER A 478 -5.16 -4.09 22.98
CA SER A 478 -3.77 -3.70 22.73
C SER A 478 -3.14 -4.62 21.69
N ALA A 479 -2.33 -4.07 20.78
CA ALA A 479 -1.70 -4.83 19.71
C ALA A 479 -0.18 -4.63 19.66
N SER A 480 0.51 -5.70 19.26
CA SER A 480 1.92 -5.66 18.91
C SER A 480 2.15 -4.92 17.59
N THR A 481 3.25 -4.18 17.55
CA THR A 481 3.75 -3.41 16.42
C THR A 481 4.83 -4.19 15.67
N TRP A 482 5.31 -3.62 14.56
CA TRP A 482 6.21 -4.27 13.60
C TRP A 482 7.43 -5.02 14.19
N SER A 483 8.07 -4.52 15.24
CA SER A 483 9.27 -5.15 15.83
C SER A 483 8.98 -6.09 17.01
N GLU A 484 7.73 -6.15 17.46
CA GLU A 484 7.26 -6.96 18.59
C GLU A 484 6.66 -8.31 18.13
N LYS A 485 6.59 -8.51 16.81
CA LYS A 485 6.11 -9.75 16.18
C LYS A 485 6.94 -10.07 14.94
N GLU A 486 6.71 -11.25 14.38
CA GLU A 486 7.40 -11.70 13.18
C GLU A 486 6.47 -12.27 12.12
N GLY A 487 6.90 -12.21 10.88
CA GLY A 487 6.13 -12.65 9.72
C GLY A 487 6.68 -12.05 8.45
N THR A 488 5.82 -11.84 7.45
CA THR A 488 6.24 -11.39 6.13
C THR A 488 5.49 -10.16 5.64
N TYR A 489 6.19 -9.34 4.86
CA TYR A 489 5.61 -8.25 4.07
C TYR A 489 5.83 -8.52 2.58
N THR A 490 4.76 -8.48 1.80
CA THR A 490 4.83 -8.41 0.34
C THR A 490 4.86 -6.94 -0.09
N ASN A 491 5.96 -6.51 -0.69
CA ASN A 491 6.13 -5.13 -1.17
C ASN A 491 5.51 -4.92 -2.58
N SER A 492 5.63 -3.71 -3.15
CA SER A 492 5.01 -3.35 -4.43
C SER A 492 5.45 -4.24 -5.61
N GLU A 493 6.72 -4.68 -5.65
CA GLU A 493 7.23 -5.59 -6.68
C GLU A 493 6.94 -7.07 -6.40
N ARG A 494 6.06 -7.37 -5.43
CA ARG A 494 5.67 -8.72 -4.99
C ARG A 494 6.79 -9.51 -4.32
N ARG A 495 7.85 -8.85 -3.85
CA ARG A 495 8.89 -9.51 -3.05
C ARG A 495 8.36 -9.73 -1.63
N CYS A 496 8.41 -10.99 -1.19
CA CYS A 496 8.18 -11.35 0.20
C CYS A 496 9.45 -11.05 1.02
N ASN A 497 9.32 -10.17 2.00
CA ASN A 497 10.40 -9.76 2.89
C ASN A 497 10.07 -10.24 4.31
N TYR A 498 11.01 -10.92 4.96
CA TYR A 498 10.82 -11.37 6.33
C TYR A 498 11.03 -10.19 7.30
N ALA A 499 10.04 -9.94 8.14
CA ALA A 499 10.11 -9.01 9.26
C ALA A 499 10.30 -9.85 10.53
N LYS A 500 11.50 -9.85 11.07
CA LYS A 500 11.83 -10.61 12.28
C LYS A 500 11.49 -9.79 13.52
N LYS A 501 10.95 -10.46 14.54
CA LYS A 501 10.76 -9.92 15.89
C LYS A 501 12.11 -9.53 16.48
N ALA A 502 12.19 -8.36 17.08
CA ALA A 502 13.41 -7.84 17.70
C ALA A 502 13.28 -7.60 19.20
N VAL A 503 12.07 -7.30 19.68
CA VAL A 503 11.81 -6.98 21.10
C VAL A 503 10.50 -7.63 21.55
N GLU A 504 10.30 -7.73 22.86
CA GLU A 504 9.07 -8.26 23.48
C GLU A 504 8.00 -7.19 23.68
#